data_AF-Q7P4N8-F1
#
_entry.id   AF-Q7P4N8-F1
#
_cell.length_a   1.000
_cell.length_b   1.000
_cell.length_c   1.000
_cell.angle_alpha   90.00
_cell.angle_beta   90.00
_cell.angle_gamma   90.00
#
_symmetry.space_group_name_H-M   'P 1'
#
loop_
_entity.id
_entity.type
_entity.pdbx_description
1 polymer ?
#
loop_
_entity_poly.entity_id
_entity_poly.type
_entity_poly.pdbx_seq_one_letter_code
_entity_poly.pdbx_strand_id
1 'polypeptide(L)'
;MNYSGIKYADMINGKGIRVSLFVSGCTHCCKNCFNEETWNETYGKKFTEKEENEIIEYFKKYGKTIKGLSLLGGDPTYPKNIKPLLKFIKI
;
A
#
# COMPACT_ATOMS: atom_id res chain seq x y z
N MET A 1 -0.63 -0.49 10.82
CA MET A 1 -0.98 0.63 9.92
C MET A 1 -2.38 0.44 9.40
N ASN A 2 -3.05 1.51 8.99
CA ASN A 2 -4.26 1.42 8.17
C ASN A 2 -3.91 1.66 6.70
N TYR A 3 -4.82 1.26 5.81
CA TYR A 3 -4.70 1.44 4.37
C TYR A 3 -6.05 1.92 3.80
N SER A 4 -6.00 2.76 2.78
CA SER A 4 -7.18 3.28 2.09
C SER A 4 -7.63 2.35 0.95
N GLY A 5 -6.72 1.58 0.37
CA GLY A 5 -7.07 0.61 -0.66
C GLY A 5 -5.90 -0.28 -1.10
N ILE A 6 -6.26 -1.39 -1.76
CA ILE A 6 -5.34 -2.27 -2.47
C ILE A 6 -5.85 -2.37 -3.91
N LYS A 7 -5.00 -2.06 -4.89
CA LYS A 7 -5.30 -2.29 -6.31
C LYS A 7 -4.48 -3.46 -6.82
N TYR A 8 -5.18 -4.45 -7.33
CA TYR A 8 -4.60 -5.58 -8.03
C TYR A 8 -4.54 -5.27 -9.53
N ALA A 9 -3.48 -5.71 -10.21
CA ALA A 9 -3.23 -5.43 -11.62
C ALA A 9 -3.18 -3.94 -12.00
N ASP A 10 -2.47 -3.15 -11.20
CA ASP A 10 -2.26 -1.71 -11.42
C ASP A 10 -1.18 -1.45 -12.48
N MET A 11 -1.52 -0.69 -13.52
CA MET A 11 -0.61 -0.30 -14.61
C MET A 11 -0.19 1.17 -14.53
N ILE A 12 -0.73 1.92 -13.57
CA ILE A 12 -0.53 3.37 -13.45
C ILE A 12 0.62 3.68 -12.50
N ASN A 13 0.72 2.94 -11.40
CA ASN A 13 1.63 3.28 -10.30
C ASN A 13 2.96 2.51 -10.32
N GLY A 14 3.61 2.49 -11.47
CA GLY A 14 4.96 1.94 -11.65
C GLY A 14 5.10 1.13 -12.94
N LYS A 15 6.31 0.68 -13.23
CA LYS A 15 6.60 -0.06 -14.47
C LYS A 15 6.01 -1.47 -14.43
N GLY A 16 5.29 -1.83 -15.49
CA GLY A 16 4.62 -3.11 -15.64
C GLY A 16 3.34 -3.21 -14.81
N ILE A 17 2.74 -4.40 -14.77
CA ILE A 17 1.54 -4.65 -13.97
C ILE A 17 1.96 -4.91 -12.52
N ARG A 18 1.41 -4.16 -11.56
CA ARG A 18 1.80 -4.19 -10.14
C ARG A 18 0.62 -4.46 -9.22
N VAL A 19 0.91 -4.80 -7.98
CA VAL A 19 -0.04 -4.64 -6.88
C VAL A 19 0.29 -3.33 -6.20
N SER A 20 -0.70 -2.47 -5.95
CA SER A 20 -0.50 -1.19 -5.25
C SER A 20 -1.22 -1.18 -3.92
N LEU A 21 -0.46 -0.98 -2.83
CA LEU A 21 -0.98 -0.81 -1.48
C LEU A 21 -0.94 0.68 -1.11
N PHE A 22 -2.10 1.27 -0.86
CA PHE A 22 -2.25 2.67 -0.48
C PHE A 22 -2.41 2.78 1.03
N VAL A 23 -1.34 3.18 1.74
CA VAL A 23 -1.35 3.32 3.21
C VAL A 23 -2.00 4.63 3.66
N SER A 24 -2.45 4.65 4.91
CA SER A 24 -2.94 5.86 5.59
C SER A 24 -1.89 6.41 6.56
N GLY A 25 -1.94 7.71 6.83
CA GLY A 25 -0.99 8.47 7.62
C GLY A 25 -0.02 9.25 6.74
N CYS A 26 -0.03 10.57 6.87
CA CYS A 26 0.89 11.50 6.20
C CYS A 26 0.91 12.84 6.95
N THR A 27 2.10 13.40 7.18
CA THR A 27 2.26 14.70 7.87
C THR A 27 2.49 15.87 6.92
N HIS A 28 2.65 15.61 5.63
CA HIS A 28 2.97 16.67 4.67
C HIS A 28 1.80 17.61 4.41
N CYS A 29 0.56 17.10 4.52
CA CYS A 29 -0.68 17.83 4.29
C CYS A 29 -0.59 18.76 3.06
N CYS A 30 -0.09 18.22 1.95
CA CYS A 30 0.23 18.99 0.75
C CYS A 30 -1.00 19.74 0.25
N LYS A 31 -0.81 20.99 -0.20
CA LYS A 31 -1.87 21.74 -0.86
C LYS A 31 -2.39 20.98 -2.09
N ASN A 32 -3.71 20.84 -2.21
CA ASN A 32 -4.39 20.10 -3.29
C ASN A 32 -4.00 18.61 -3.32
N CYS A 33 -3.80 17.98 -2.17
CA CYS A 33 -3.56 16.54 -2.13
C CYS A 33 -4.81 15.82 -2.66
N PHE A 34 -4.61 14.86 -3.56
CA PHE A 34 -5.73 14.13 -4.17
C PHE A 34 -6.46 13.21 -3.18
N ASN A 35 -5.82 12.85 -2.06
CA ASN A 35 -6.35 11.93 -1.06
C ASN A 35 -6.14 12.50 0.37
N GLU A 36 -6.67 13.70 0.65
CA GLU A 36 -6.49 14.39 1.94
C GLU A 36 -6.94 13.55 3.14
N GLU A 37 -7.94 12.69 2.95
CA GLU A 37 -8.43 11.77 3.96
C GLU A 37 -7.35 10.79 4.46
N THR A 38 -6.36 10.48 3.62
CA THR A 38 -5.23 9.60 3.98
C THR A 38 -4.20 10.29 4.88
N TRP A 39 -4.33 11.60 5.16
CA TRP A 39 -3.52 12.26 6.19
C TRP A 39 -3.83 11.67 7.58
N ASN A 40 -5.09 11.32 7.83
CA ASN A 40 -5.50 10.63 9.05
C ASN A 40 -4.97 9.18 9.04
N GLU A 41 -4.05 8.88 9.95
CA GLU A 41 -3.44 7.56 10.14
C GLU A 41 -4.43 6.42 10.44
N THR A 42 -5.65 6.75 10.86
CA THR A 42 -6.73 5.78 11.13
C THR A 42 -7.73 5.66 9.99
N TYR A 43 -7.59 6.44 8.91
CA TYR A 43 -8.48 6.35 7.75
C TYR A 43 -8.40 4.99 7.06
N GLY A 44 -9.53 4.52 6.54
CA GLY A 44 -9.62 3.25 5.82
C GLY A 44 -9.71 2.04 6.76
N LYS A 45 -9.03 0.95 6.41
CA LYS A 45 -9.09 -0.33 7.14
C LYS A 45 -7.75 -0.67 7.77
N LYS A 46 -7.77 -1.41 8.87
CA LYS A 46 -6.53 -1.95 9.46
C LYS A 46 -5.91 -2.96 8.50
N PHE A 47 -4.62 -2.81 8.21
CA PHE A 47 -3.87 -3.81 7.44
C PHE A 47 -3.44 -4.94 8.38
N THR A 48 -3.86 -6.16 8.08
CA THR A 48 -3.64 -7.35 8.92
C THR A 48 -3.02 -8.48 8.11
N GLU A 49 -2.70 -9.58 8.78
CA GLU A 49 -2.19 -10.80 8.13
C GLU A 49 -3.15 -11.35 7.06
N LYS A 50 -4.45 -11.04 7.15
CA LYS A 50 -5.40 -11.36 6.10
C LYS A 50 -5.03 -10.71 4.78
N GLU A 51 -4.83 -9.38 4.77
CA GLU A 51 -4.45 -8.64 3.57
C GLU A 51 -3.04 -9.00 3.09
N GLU A 52 -2.10 -9.26 4.02
CA GLU A 52 -0.77 -9.77 3.66
C GLU A 52 -0.88 -11.08 2.86
N ASN A 53 -1.66 -12.04 3.36
CA ASN A 53 -1.88 -13.32 2.70
C ASN A 53 -2.61 -13.16 1.36
N GLU A 54 -3.61 -12.29 1.26
CA GLU A 54 -4.29 -12.01 -0.01
C GLU A 54 -3.31 -11.51 -1.09
N ILE A 55 -2.40 -10.60 -0.73
CA ILE A 55 -1.37 -10.09 -1.65
C ILE A 55 -0.39 -11.21 -2.03
N ILE A 56 0.10 -11.98 -1.06
CA ILE A 56 1.04 -13.08 -1.30
C ILE A 56 0.44 -14.14 -2.22
N GLU A 57 -0.81 -14.56 -1.98
CA GLU A 57 -1.50 -15.52 -2.84
C GLU A 57 -1.71 -14.97 -4.26
N TYR A 58 -1.97 -13.67 -4.39
CA TYR A 58 -2.02 -13.03 -5.70
C TYR A 58 -0.68 -13.09 -6.44
N PHE A 59 0.44 -12.84 -5.75
CA PHE A 59 1.78 -13.00 -6.33
C PHE A 59 2.10 -14.45 -6.68
N LYS A 60 1.71 -15.43 -5.85
CA LYS A 60 1.86 -16.86 -6.18
C LYS A 60 1.10 -17.23 -7.45
N LYS A 61 -0.15 -16.75 -7.57
CA LYS A 61 -1.00 -17.05 -8.73
C LYS A 61 -0.56 -16.35 -10.01
N TYR A 62 -0.09 -15.11 -9.93
CA TYR A 62 0.15 -14.25 -11.10
C TYR A 62 1.59 -13.74 -11.24
N GLY A 63 2.56 -14.28 -10.49
CA GLY A 63 3.92 -13.76 -10.40
C GLY A 63 4.72 -13.73 -11.71
N LYS A 64 4.33 -14.51 -12.73
CA LYS A 64 4.91 -14.41 -14.09
C LYS A 64 4.54 -13.08 -14.77
N THR A 65 3.35 -12.56 -14.49
CA THR A 65 2.78 -11.36 -15.08
C THR A 65 3.04 -10.13 -14.22
N ILE A 66 2.83 -10.23 -12.91
CA ILE A 66 3.01 -9.13 -11.95
C ILE A 66 4.50 -8.82 -11.78
N LYS A 67 4.87 -7.54 -11.88
CA LYS A 67 6.24 -7.04 -11.86
C LYS A 67 6.66 -6.41 -10.52
N GLY A 68 5.78 -6.43 -9.53
CA GLY A 68 6.12 -6.10 -8.15
C GLY A 68 5.00 -5.38 -7.39
N LEU A 69 5.36 -4.94 -6.19
CA LEU A 69 4.51 -4.19 -5.25
C LEU A 69 4.86 -2.70 -5.30
N SER A 70 3.85 -1.83 -5.33
CA SER A 70 3.99 -0.38 -5.15
C SER A 70 3.42 0.01 -3.79
N LEU A 71 4.23 0.67 -2.97
CA LEU A 71 3.81 1.23 -1.69
C LEU A 71 3.51 2.71 -1.89
N LEU A 72 2.25 3.11 -1.71
CA LEU A 72 1.69 4.40 -2.07
C LEU A 72 0.73 4.88 -0.98
N GLY A 73 -0.09 5.89 -1.26
CA GLY A 73 -1.14 6.40 -0.36
C GLY A 73 -0.72 7.72 0.26
N GLY A 74 -0.96 7.87 1.57
CA GLY A 74 -0.50 9.02 2.35
C GLY A 74 1.02 9.14 2.27
N ASP A 75 1.72 8.52 3.22
CA ASP A 75 3.18 8.44 3.18
C ASP A 75 3.65 7.04 3.66
N PRO A 76 4.21 6.21 2.76
CA PRO A 76 4.85 4.95 3.12
C PRO A 76 5.96 5.10 4.16
N THR A 77 6.59 6.28 4.25
CA THR A 77 7.64 6.60 5.22
C THR A 77 7.12 7.29 6.49
N TYR A 78 5.79 7.44 6.64
CA TYR A 78 5.21 7.90 7.90
C TYR A 78 5.61 6.94 9.04
N PRO A 79 6.01 7.44 10.23
CA PRO A 79 6.62 6.60 11.28
C PRO A 79 5.83 5.33 11.66
N LYS A 80 4.49 5.38 11.65
CA LYS A 80 3.64 4.20 11.96
C LYS A 80 3.53 3.18 10.83
N ASN A 81 3.96 3.53 9.62
CA ASN A 81 3.91 2.68 8.44
C ASN A 81 5.23 1.92 8.22
N ILE A 82 6.37 2.51 8.59
CA ILE A 82 7.71 1.92 8.35
C ILE A 82 7.83 0.50 8.92
N LYS A 83 7.62 0.33 10.24
CA LYS A 83 7.84 -0.97 10.88
C LYS A 83 6.90 -2.07 10.34
N PRO A 84 5.57 -1.85 10.20
CA PRO A 84 4.69 -2.82 9.56
C PRO A 84 5.08 -3.14 8.10
N LEU A 85 5.39 -2.12 7.28
CA LEU A 85 5.78 -2.33 5.90
C LEU A 85 7.09 -3.13 5.78
N LEU A 86 8.10 -2.81 6.58
CA LEU A 86 9.35 -3.55 6.61
C LEU A 86 9.15 -5.01 7.05
N LYS A 87 8.22 -5.29 7.97
CA LYS A 87 7.86 -6.67 8.32
C LYS A 87 7.25 -7.39 7.12
N PHE A 88 6.31 -6.73 6.42
CA PHE A 88 5.60 -7.31 5.28
C PHE A 88 6.51 -7.58 4.07
N ILE A 89 7.35 -6.63 3.65
CA ILE A 89 8.13 -6.76 2.41
C ILE A 89 9.38 -7.65 2.52
N LYS A 90 9.73 -8.09 3.74
CA LYS A 90 10.86 -9.00 3.99
C LYS A 90 10.46 -10.48 4.00
N ILE A 91 9.17 -10.77 3.80
CA ILE A 91 8.63 -12.12 3.62
C ILE A 91 8.98 -12.61 2.22
#